data_AF-A0A1W6LAV2-F1
#
_entry.id   AF-A0A1W6LAV2-F1
#
_cell.length_a   1.000
_cell.length_b   1.000
_cell.length_c   1.000
_cell.angle_alpha   90.00
_cell.angle_beta   90.00
_cell.angle_gamma   90.00
#
_symmetry.space_group_name_H-M   'P 1'
#
loop_
_entity.id
_entity.type
_entity.pdbx_description
1 polymer ?
#
loop_
_entity_poly.entity_id
_entity_poly.type
_entity_poly.pdbx_seq_one_letter_code
_entity_poly.pdbx_strand_id
1 'polypeptide(L)'
;MNIAFTRRLLVGIGVALVSAAAGAQTVVFEERFTNGLGQFAGTGSVYTSSAGIRLAGSIGSGKGVITSGPIATTNVSKLTLTFTRSTSGLDTGEAGVASVSVNGGAYTTLESTRTASGSTSIALPDSASNQADVRLRFAVSANSALESYTVDEVVLSGQRAGDPPPGGGGTLPPVSSVDADGPFATTATTSTGPGRNGWVVRPTTLGANGLKHPVFIWGPGAGTGPAEYDFHLRRIASHGFIVYSETSTSSGSEMKSAIDWLIAENGRPASPYYQKIDTTRIAAGGHSRGSVGTFAIASDPRLSTTIHVAGGSFDGQGSRNLRQPAAYFCGSEDTTATPNCRRDYTATTTPVFFSVITGATHINAAREALPGIVAWLRWHLADEDDRRASFLTPGGAFTTGKWVSQQKNW
;
A
#
# COMPACT_ATOMS: atom_id res chain seq x y z
N MET A 1 -61.15 -15.16 -21.99
CA MET A 1 -60.58 -16.31 -21.27
C MET A 1 -59.07 -16.17 -21.37
N ASN A 2 -58.46 -15.48 -20.40
CA ASN A 2 -57.04 -15.08 -20.43
C ASN A 2 -56.17 -16.18 -19.82
N ILE A 3 -55.14 -16.62 -20.55
CA ILE A 3 -54.17 -17.63 -20.12
C ILE A 3 -53.00 -16.90 -19.46
N ALA A 4 -52.78 -17.17 -18.17
CA ALA A 4 -51.66 -16.66 -17.38
C ALA A 4 -50.46 -17.62 -17.46
N PHE A 5 -49.28 -17.08 -17.76
CA PHE A 5 -48.01 -17.81 -17.73
C PHE A 5 -47.39 -17.77 -16.31
N THR A 6 -47.20 -18.93 -15.72
CA THR A 6 -46.51 -19.12 -14.42
C THR A 6 -45.01 -19.29 -14.67
N ARG A 7 -44.17 -18.35 -14.22
CA ARG A 7 -42.70 -18.53 -14.18
C ARG A 7 -42.29 -19.14 -12.83
N ARG A 8 -41.65 -20.32 -12.90
CA ARG A 8 -41.01 -21.00 -11.76
C ARG A 8 -39.69 -20.31 -11.41
N LEU A 9 -39.50 -20.04 -10.12
CA LEU A 9 -38.27 -19.52 -9.52
C LEU A 9 -37.34 -20.71 -9.18
N LEU A 10 -36.14 -20.77 -9.75
CA LEU A 10 -35.09 -21.69 -9.28
C LEU A 10 -34.29 -21.02 -8.18
N VAL A 11 -34.24 -21.67 -7.01
CA VAL A 11 -33.39 -21.30 -5.87
C VAL A 11 -32.03 -22.00 -6.06
N GLY A 12 -30.98 -21.23 -6.33
CA GLY A 12 -29.60 -21.70 -6.31
C GLY A 12 -28.97 -21.41 -4.95
N ILE A 13 -28.71 -22.44 -4.15
CA ILE A 13 -27.95 -22.34 -2.89
C ILE A 13 -26.46 -22.28 -3.27
N GLY A 14 -25.88 -21.08 -3.21
CA GLY A 14 -24.44 -20.88 -3.34
C GLY A 14 -23.75 -21.09 -1.99
N VAL A 15 -22.96 -22.16 -1.87
CA VAL A 15 -22.06 -22.37 -0.74
C VAL A 15 -20.95 -21.33 -0.82
N ALA A 16 -20.90 -20.40 0.14
CA ALA A 16 -19.82 -19.42 0.27
C ALA A 16 -18.56 -20.11 0.79
N LEU A 17 -17.56 -20.27 -0.07
CA LEU A 17 -16.19 -20.56 0.33
C LEU A 17 -15.63 -19.31 1.03
N VAL A 18 -15.46 -19.38 2.35
CA VAL A 18 -14.77 -18.37 3.14
C VAL A 18 -13.27 -18.50 2.85
N SER A 19 -12.75 -17.69 1.94
CA SER A 19 -11.30 -17.50 1.79
C SER A 19 -10.83 -16.52 2.86
N ALA A 20 -10.06 -17.02 3.83
CA ALA A 20 -9.36 -16.18 4.80
C ALA A 20 -8.26 -15.40 4.08
N ALA A 21 -8.38 -14.07 4.02
CA ALA A 21 -7.35 -13.20 3.47
C ALA A 21 -6.13 -13.18 4.40
N ALA A 22 -4.98 -13.67 3.91
CA ALA A 22 -3.70 -13.54 4.60
C ALA A 22 -3.27 -12.07 4.59
N GLY A 23 -3.03 -11.47 5.75
CA GLY A 23 -2.60 -10.06 5.85
C GLY A 23 -1.17 -9.86 5.33
N ALA A 24 -0.85 -8.65 4.88
CA ALA A 24 0.45 -8.27 4.32
C ALA A 24 1.62 -8.65 5.25
N GLN A 25 2.66 -9.24 4.65
CA GLN A 25 3.84 -9.76 5.34
C GLN A 25 4.99 -8.74 5.20
N THR A 26 5.53 -8.26 6.31
CA THR A 26 6.72 -7.39 6.34
C THR A 26 7.98 -8.24 6.47
N VAL A 27 9.05 -7.92 5.73
CA VAL A 27 10.34 -8.60 5.87
C VAL A 27 11.00 -8.19 7.20
N VAL A 28 11.30 -9.16 8.05
CA VAL A 28 11.94 -9.00 9.37
C VAL A 28 13.43 -9.28 9.29
N PHE A 29 13.83 -10.20 8.41
CA PHE A 29 15.21 -10.60 8.19
C PHE A 29 15.37 -11.10 6.77
N GLU A 30 16.50 -10.79 6.14
CA GLU A 30 16.88 -11.35 4.85
C GLU A 30 18.40 -11.61 4.77
N GLU A 31 18.78 -12.66 4.05
CA GLU A 31 20.16 -12.99 3.75
C GLU A 31 20.25 -13.65 2.36
N ARG A 32 21.16 -13.16 1.53
CA ARG A 32 21.42 -13.65 0.16
C ARG A 32 22.83 -14.20 -0.03
N PHE A 33 23.63 -14.25 1.03
CA PHE A 33 24.99 -14.80 1.06
C PHE A 33 25.96 -14.25 0.01
N THR A 34 25.66 -13.07 -0.54
CA THR A 34 26.48 -12.42 -1.58
C THR A 34 27.87 -12.03 -1.08
N ASN A 35 28.02 -11.86 0.25
CA ASN A 35 29.27 -11.51 0.93
C ASN A 35 29.68 -12.59 1.95
N GLY A 36 29.58 -13.87 1.56
CA GLY A 36 29.93 -15.00 2.43
C GLY A 36 28.79 -15.37 3.39
N LEU A 37 29.10 -15.64 4.66
CA LEU A 37 28.08 -16.09 5.63
C LEU A 37 27.14 -14.98 6.13
N GLY A 38 27.47 -13.72 5.87
CA GLY A 38 26.63 -12.59 6.24
C GLY A 38 26.25 -12.59 7.72
N GLN A 39 24.95 -12.62 8.02
CA GLN A 39 24.44 -12.63 9.40
C GLN A 39 24.45 -14.01 10.08
N PHE A 40 25.04 -15.03 9.46
CA PHE A 40 25.17 -16.37 10.02
C PHE A 40 26.58 -16.65 10.52
N ALA A 41 26.66 -17.46 11.58
CA ALA A 41 27.87 -18.13 12.01
C ALA A 41 27.85 -19.59 11.55
N GLY A 42 28.97 -20.06 10.99
CA GLY A 42 29.14 -21.44 10.52
C GLY A 42 29.96 -22.29 11.49
N THR A 43 29.62 -23.56 11.62
CA THR A 43 30.41 -24.58 12.31
C THR A 43 30.49 -25.85 11.46
N GLY A 44 31.63 -26.54 11.48
CA GLY A 44 31.87 -27.72 10.66
C GLY A 44 32.15 -27.36 9.19
N SER A 45 31.80 -28.27 8.28
CA SER A 45 32.07 -28.14 6.84
C SER A 45 31.07 -27.20 6.15
N VAL A 46 31.40 -25.90 6.16
CA VAL A 46 30.59 -24.82 5.57
C VAL A 46 31.38 -24.13 4.47
N TYR A 47 30.80 -24.00 3.28
CA TYR A 47 31.45 -23.42 2.10
C TYR A 47 30.55 -22.34 1.49
N THR A 48 31.10 -21.16 1.25
CA THR A 48 30.42 -20.05 0.58
C THR A 48 30.60 -20.15 -0.94
N SER A 49 29.54 -19.86 -1.71
CA SER A 49 29.60 -19.83 -3.17
C SER A 49 28.66 -18.77 -3.73
N SER A 50 28.71 -18.55 -5.05
CA SER A 50 27.73 -17.68 -5.73
C SER A 50 26.30 -18.26 -5.79
N ALA A 51 26.11 -19.51 -5.35
CA ALA A 51 24.81 -20.18 -5.27
C ALA A 51 24.36 -20.38 -3.80
N GLY A 52 24.79 -19.47 -2.91
CA GLY A 52 24.53 -19.52 -1.48
C GLY A 52 25.57 -20.33 -0.69
N ILE A 53 25.13 -20.85 0.47
CA ILE A 53 25.96 -21.63 1.38
C ILE A 53 25.77 -23.11 1.15
N ARG A 54 26.87 -23.85 0.96
CA ARG A 54 26.89 -25.32 0.94
C ARG A 54 27.35 -25.86 2.29
N LEU A 55 26.49 -26.65 2.93
CA LEU A 55 26.78 -27.43 4.13
C LEU A 55 27.08 -28.87 3.70
N ALA A 56 28.22 -29.42 4.11
CA ALA A 56 28.60 -30.80 3.79
C ALA A 56 28.47 -31.73 5.00
N GLY A 57 28.12 -33.00 4.74
CA GLY A 57 28.08 -34.03 5.76
C GLY A 57 29.48 -34.38 6.28
N SER A 58 29.52 -35.28 7.27
CA SER A 58 30.77 -35.73 7.88
C SER A 58 30.55 -37.04 8.62
N ILE A 59 31.56 -37.92 8.57
CA ILE A 59 31.60 -39.19 9.31
C ILE A 59 31.72 -38.94 10.83
N GLY A 60 32.10 -37.72 11.25
CA GLY A 60 32.25 -37.32 12.65
C GLY A 60 31.44 -36.06 13.03
N SER A 61 31.93 -35.28 14.00
CA SER A 61 31.24 -34.08 14.53
C SER A 61 31.36 -32.82 13.64
N GLY A 62 31.88 -32.95 12.42
CA GLY A 62 32.20 -31.84 11.51
C GLY A 62 31.10 -31.49 10.51
N LYS A 63 29.86 -31.93 10.72
CA LYS A 63 28.74 -31.67 9.79
C LYS A 63 28.48 -30.17 9.68
N GLY A 64 28.21 -29.70 8.47
CA GLY A 64 27.96 -28.29 8.20
C GLY A 64 26.69 -27.79 8.89
N VAL A 65 26.84 -26.72 9.67
CA VAL A 65 25.72 -26.02 10.32
C VAL A 65 25.96 -24.52 10.19
N ILE A 66 24.91 -23.77 9.87
CA ILE A 66 24.89 -22.31 9.99
C ILE A 66 23.74 -21.88 10.90
N THR A 67 23.99 -20.89 11.74
CA THR A 67 23.02 -20.31 12.68
C THR A 67 23.04 -18.80 12.56
N SER A 68 21.87 -18.17 12.46
CA SER A 68 21.77 -16.71 12.38
C SER A 68 22.20 -16.05 13.69
N GLY A 69 22.55 -14.77 13.62
CA GLY A 69 22.46 -13.86 14.76
C GLY A 69 21.03 -13.83 15.34
N PRO A 70 20.86 -13.21 16.52
CA PRO A 70 19.52 -13.02 17.09
C PRO A 70 18.68 -12.13 16.17
N ILE A 71 17.47 -12.58 15.85
CA ILE A 71 16.49 -11.84 15.05
C ILE A 71 15.38 -11.39 16.00
N ALA A 72 15.21 -10.07 16.15
CA ALA A 72 14.11 -9.52 16.92
C ALA A 72 12.81 -9.59 16.12
N THR A 73 11.85 -10.36 16.62
CA THR A 73 10.46 -10.40 16.13
C THR A 73 9.54 -9.59 17.04
N THR A 74 10.10 -8.62 17.78
CA THR A 74 9.36 -7.72 18.67
C THR A 74 8.22 -7.07 17.91
N ASN A 75 7.02 -7.24 18.44
CA ASN A 75 5.79 -6.87 17.77
C ASN A 75 5.70 -7.44 16.36
N VAL A 76 6.00 -8.71 16.10
CA VAL A 76 5.76 -9.35 14.81
C VAL A 76 5.14 -10.73 15.04
N SER A 77 4.13 -11.09 14.25
CA SER A 77 3.36 -12.34 14.36
C SER A 77 3.18 -13.01 12.99
N LYS A 78 2.62 -14.24 12.96
CA LYS A 78 2.41 -15.02 11.72
C LYS A 78 3.65 -15.11 10.83
N LEU A 79 4.78 -15.39 11.47
CA LEU A 79 6.09 -15.42 10.84
C LEU A 79 6.16 -16.54 9.80
N THR A 80 6.72 -16.23 8.64
CA THR A 80 6.90 -17.15 7.52
C THR A 80 8.36 -17.08 7.07
N LEU A 81 9.03 -18.23 7.09
CA LEU A 81 10.39 -18.41 6.60
C LEU A 81 10.35 -18.92 5.17
N THR A 82 10.90 -18.15 4.25
CA THR A 82 11.10 -18.52 2.86
C THR A 82 12.59 -18.66 2.57
N PHE A 83 13.00 -19.70 1.86
CA PHE A 83 14.39 -19.89 1.44
C PHE A 83 14.50 -20.87 0.27
N THR A 84 15.56 -20.73 -0.51
CA THR A 84 15.92 -21.62 -1.61
C THR A 84 16.90 -22.67 -1.12
N ARG A 85 16.68 -23.94 -1.46
CA ARG A 85 17.55 -25.03 -1.01
C ARG A 85 17.73 -26.14 -2.03
N SER A 86 18.81 -26.88 -1.92
CA SER A 86 19.03 -28.12 -2.67
C SER A 86 19.74 -29.16 -1.82
N THR A 87 19.41 -30.43 -1.98
CA THR A 87 20.15 -31.54 -1.35
C THR A 87 20.81 -32.41 -2.42
N SER A 88 21.97 -32.98 -2.10
CA SER A 88 22.70 -33.86 -3.00
C SER A 88 23.33 -35.02 -2.22
N GLY A 89 23.15 -36.23 -2.74
CA GLY A 89 23.78 -37.45 -2.22
C GLY A 89 23.18 -38.03 -0.94
N LEU A 90 22.11 -37.43 -0.36
CA LEU A 90 21.58 -37.85 0.94
C LEU A 90 20.90 -39.23 0.91
N ASP A 91 21.32 -40.09 1.84
CA ASP A 91 20.84 -41.46 2.01
C ASP A 91 19.63 -41.56 2.96
N THR A 92 19.08 -42.76 3.08
CA THR A 92 17.94 -43.02 3.98
C THR A 92 18.35 -42.76 5.44
N GLY A 93 17.65 -41.86 6.11
CA GLY A 93 17.98 -41.40 7.47
C GLY A 93 18.75 -40.08 7.51
N GLU A 94 19.12 -39.54 6.34
CA GLU A 94 19.83 -38.28 6.22
C GLU A 94 18.92 -37.15 5.73
N ALA A 95 19.26 -35.92 6.12
CA ALA A 95 18.44 -34.76 5.77
C ALA A 95 19.23 -33.45 5.79
N GLY A 96 18.83 -32.54 4.90
CA GLY A 96 18.94 -31.11 5.13
C GLY A 96 17.83 -30.69 6.10
N VAL A 97 18.20 -29.93 7.14
CA VAL A 97 17.31 -29.58 8.25
C VAL A 97 17.27 -28.06 8.43
N ALA A 98 16.08 -27.49 8.39
CA ALA A 98 15.81 -26.11 8.80
C ALA A 98 15.11 -26.11 10.15
N SER A 99 15.53 -25.24 11.06
CA SER A 99 15.01 -25.21 12.43
C SER A 99 15.03 -23.79 13.01
N VAL A 100 14.19 -23.55 14.02
CA VAL A 100 14.09 -22.28 14.73
C VAL A 100 14.28 -22.46 16.23
N SER A 101 14.98 -21.53 16.88
CA SER A 101 15.06 -21.40 18.33
C SER A 101 14.46 -20.06 18.77
N VAL A 102 13.84 -20.06 19.95
CA VAL A 102 13.25 -18.87 20.57
C VAL A 102 13.89 -18.65 21.94
N ASN A 103 14.40 -17.44 22.19
CA ASN A 103 15.03 -16.99 23.43
C ASN A 103 16.08 -17.97 23.99
N GLY A 104 16.91 -18.53 23.10
CA GLY A 104 17.96 -19.49 23.48
C GLY A 104 17.45 -20.89 23.84
N GLY A 105 16.17 -21.19 23.60
CA GLY A 105 15.59 -22.52 23.79
C GLY A 105 16.09 -23.57 22.78
N ALA A 106 15.63 -24.80 22.94
CA ALA A 106 15.94 -25.87 21.99
C ALA A 106 15.43 -25.55 20.58
N TYR A 107 16.15 -26.05 19.57
CA TYR A 107 15.75 -25.86 18.17
C TYR A 107 14.57 -26.78 17.83
N THR A 108 13.49 -26.18 17.36
CA THR A 108 12.34 -26.87 16.78
C THR A 108 12.55 -27.02 15.28
N THR A 109 12.41 -28.25 14.77
CA THR A 109 12.52 -28.54 13.33
C THR A 109 11.33 -27.96 12.57
N LEU A 110 11.62 -27.17 11.53
CA LEU A 110 10.64 -26.64 10.58
C LEU A 110 10.54 -27.53 9.33
N GLU A 111 11.70 -28.04 8.89
CA GLU A 111 11.80 -28.97 7.77
C GLU A 111 12.94 -29.96 8.01
N SER A 112 12.75 -31.19 7.56
CA SER A 112 13.78 -32.21 7.45
C SER A 112 13.56 -32.99 6.16
N THR A 113 14.43 -32.79 5.16
CA THR A 113 14.25 -33.36 3.82
C THR A 113 15.50 -34.02 3.28
N ARG A 114 15.31 -35.20 2.68
CA ARG A 114 16.36 -35.96 1.99
C ARG A 114 16.53 -35.49 0.54
N THR A 115 15.44 -35.13 -0.12
CA THR A 115 15.44 -34.67 -1.52
C THR A 115 14.68 -33.37 -1.63
N ALA A 116 15.41 -32.29 -1.94
CA ALA A 116 14.83 -30.97 -2.17
C ALA A 116 15.60 -30.23 -3.27
N SER A 117 14.86 -29.41 -4.02
CA SER A 117 15.41 -28.42 -4.94
C SER A 117 14.40 -27.27 -5.07
N GLY A 118 14.89 -26.03 -5.04
CA GLY A 118 14.09 -24.82 -5.20
C GLY A 118 13.63 -24.18 -3.89
N SER A 119 12.74 -23.19 -4.04
CA SER A 119 12.23 -22.38 -2.93
C SER A 119 11.17 -23.12 -2.11
N THR A 120 11.11 -22.85 -0.81
CA THR A 120 10.03 -23.27 0.11
C THR A 120 9.64 -22.13 1.03
N SER A 121 8.43 -22.19 1.57
CA SER A 121 7.90 -21.23 2.52
C SER A 121 7.21 -21.98 3.66
N ILE A 122 7.62 -21.72 4.89
CA ILE A 122 7.21 -22.47 6.09
C ILE A 122 6.79 -21.49 7.19
N ALA A 123 5.60 -21.68 7.74
CA ALA A 123 5.16 -20.92 8.90
C ALA A 123 5.97 -21.32 10.14
N LEU A 124 6.43 -20.33 10.90
CA LEU A 124 7.05 -20.56 12.20
C LEU A 124 5.99 -20.83 13.28
N PRO A 125 6.34 -21.52 14.38
CA PRO A 125 5.46 -21.66 15.54
C PRO A 125 5.07 -20.29 16.12
N ASP A 126 3.85 -20.17 16.63
CA ASP A 126 3.36 -18.93 17.26
C ASP A 126 4.27 -18.41 18.38
N SER A 127 4.98 -19.32 19.07
CA SER A 127 5.97 -18.98 20.10
C SER A 127 7.13 -18.13 19.60
N ALA A 128 7.39 -18.09 18.29
CA ALA A 128 8.41 -17.22 17.70
C ALA A 128 7.93 -15.76 17.51
N SER A 129 6.65 -15.48 17.72
CA SER A 129 6.08 -14.13 17.60
C SER A 129 6.42 -13.28 18.82
N ASN A 130 6.66 -11.99 18.61
CA ASN A 130 6.94 -11.00 19.68
C ASN A 130 8.11 -11.38 20.59
N GLN A 131 9.24 -11.78 20.00
CA GLN A 131 10.42 -12.24 20.75
C GLN A 131 11.63 -11.36 20.47
N ALA A 132 12.49 -11.21 21.47
CA ALA A 132 13.72 -10.44 21.35
C ALA A 132 14.84 -11.23 20.64
N ASP A 133 14.80 -12.56 20.72
CA ASP A 133 15.82 -13.45 20.13
C ASP A 133 15.16 -14.67 19.48
N VAL A 134 14.95 -14.60 18.17
CA VAL A 134 14.64 -15.75 17.31
C VAL A 134 15.87 -16.09 16.48
N ARG A 135 16.20 -17.38 16.35
CA ARG A 135 17.35 -17.83 15.56
C ARG A 135 16.95 -18.89 14.56
N LEU A 136 17.41 -18.71 13.34
CA LEU A 136 17.27 -19.68 12.25
C LEU A 136 18.53 -20.53 12.18
N ARG A 137 18.37 -21.83 12.02
CA ARG A 137 19.48 -22.76 11.84
C ARG A 137 19.22 -23.72 10.69
N PHE A 138 20.22 -23.81 9.82
CA PHE A 138 20.28 -24.79 8.75
C PHE A 138 21.43 -25.75 9.01
N ALA A 139 21.17 -27.04 8.89
CA ALA A 139 22.14 -28.09 9.17
C ALA A 139 21.99 -29.24 8.17
N VAL A 140 23.10 -29.92 7.89
CA VAL A 140 23.05 -31.21 7.20
C VAL A 140 23.29 -32.33 8.20
N SER A 141 22.37 -33.28 8.27
CA SER A 141 22.54 -34.53 9.01
C SER A 141 22.86 -35.63 8.02
N ALA A 142 24.14 -35.73 7.66
CA ALA A 142 24.63 -36.69 6.69
C ALA A 142 26.03 -37.17 7.07
N ASN A 143 26.39 -38.41 6.72
CA ASN A 143 27.59 -39.09 7.21
C ASN A 143 28.76 -39.06 6.21
N SER A 144 28.60 -38.44 5.03
CA SER A 144 29.62 -38.30 3.99
C SER A 144 29.95 -36.83 3.69
N ALA A 145 31.22 -36.54 3.37
CA ALA A 145 31.63 -35.20 2.92
C ALA A 145 31.15 -34.86 1.49
N LEU A 146 30.72 -35.87 0.73
CA LEU A 146 30.16 -35.71 -0.61
C LEU A 146 28.68 -35.33 -0.58
N GLU A 147 27.98 -35.69 0.50
CA GLU A 147 26.61 -35.27 0.79
C GLU A 147 26.56 -33.79 1.12
N SER A 148 25.54 -33.11 0.62
CA SER A 148 25.38 -31.68 0.90
C SER A 148 23.95 -31.17 0.90
N TYR A 149 23.80 -30.06 1.61
CA TYR A 149 22.61 -29.23 1.67
C TYR A 149 23.01 -27.78 1.38
N THR A 150 22.48 -27.21 0.32
CA THR A 150 22.69 -25.79 -0.02
C THR A 150 21.50 -24.97 0.42
N VAL A 151 21.76 -23.74 0.89
CA VAL A 151 20.77 -22.77 1.33
C VAL A 151 21.10 -21.40 0.75
N ASP A 152 20.10 -20.74 0.18
CA ASP A 152 20.19 -19.40 -0.38
C ASP A 152 18.87 -18.62 -0.18
N GLU A 153 18.90 -17.31 -0.41
CA GLU A 153 17.73 -16.41 -0.41
C GLU A 153 16.83 -16.57 0.84
N VAL A 154 17.43 -16.54 2.03
CA VAL A 154 16.70 -16.68 3.29
C VAL A 154 15.95 -15.39 3.58
N VAL A 155 14.63 -15.47 3.72
CA VAL A 155 13.75 -14.35 4.07
C VAL A 155 12.82 -14.80 5.19
N LEU A 156 12.85 -14.11 6.32
CA LEU A 156 11.84 -14.23 7.36
C LEU A 156 10.92 -13.02 7.28
N SER A 157 9.64 -13.26 7.01
CA SER A 157 8.61 -12.23 7.01
C SER A 157 7.58 -12.47 8.10
N GLY A 158 6.85 -11.44 8.49
CA GLY A 158 5.82 -11.50 9.53
C GLY A 158 4.93 -10.25 9.54
N GLN A 159 3.84 -10.32 10.28
CA GLN A 159 2.90 -9.21 10.48
C GLN A 159 3.31 -8.38 11.71
N ARG A 160 3.75 -7.13 11.53
CA ARG A 160 4.21 -6.27 12.64
C ARG A 160 3.05 -5.61 13.40
N ALA A 161 3.06 -5.66 14.73
CA ALA A 161 2.25 -4.89 15.65
C ALA A 161 2.95 -3.55 15.98
N GLY A 162 2.19 -2.46 16.07
CA GLY A 162 2.77 -1.12 16.21
C GLY A 162 3.19 -0.46 14.89
N ASP A 163 3.22 -1.21 13.77
CA ASP A 163 2.49 -0.72 12.61
C ASP A 163 1.03 -0.60 13.08
N PRO A 164 0.30 0.49 12.79
CA PRO A 164 -1.09 0.53 13.17
C PRO A 164 -1.73 -0.75 12.62
N PRO A 165 -2.67 -1.42 13.34
CA PRO A 165 -3.52 -2.36 12.65
C PRO A 165 -4.03 -1.61 11.40
N PRO A 166 -4.01 -2.16 10.17
CA PRO A 166 -4.78 -1.52 9.10
C PRO A 166 -6.16 -1.41 9.68
N GLY A 167 -6.54 -0.17 9.99
CA GLY A 167 -7.28 0.08 11.21
C GLY A 167 -8.70 -0.31 11.00
N GLY A 168 -9.04 -1.59 11.08
CA GLY A 168 -10.40 -2.11 11.06
C GLY A 168 -11.25 -1.61 9.91
N GLY A 169 -10.69 -1.53 8.70
CA GLY A 169 -11.51 -1.76 7.54
C GLY A 169 -10.78 -1.63 6.22
N GLY A 170 -11.05 -2.61 5.36
CA GLY A 170 -10.23 -3.01 4.23
C GLY A 170 -9.51 -1.89 3.46
N THR A 171 -8.27 -2.20 3.10
CA THR A 171 -7.73 -1.78 1.81
C THR A 171 -8.82 -1.88 0.75
N LEU A 172 -9.02 -0.82 -0.03
CA LEU A 172 -10.00 -0.86 -1.11
C LEU A 172 -9.65 -2.01 -2.05
N PRO A 173 -10.62 -2.80 -2.54
CA PRO A 173 -10.33 -3.87 -3.48
C PRO A 173 -9.56 -3.30 -4.69
N PRO A 174 -8.49 -3.98 -5.13
CA PRO A 174 -7.70 -3.51 -6.26
C PRO A 174 -8.56 -3.42 -7.51
N VAL A 175 -8.25 -2.45 -8.37
CA VAL A 175 -8.95 -2.25 -9.65
C VAL A 175 -7.98 -2.42 -10.81
N SER A 176 -8.43 -3.09 -11.88
CA SER A 176 -7.63 -3.27 -13.09
C SER A 176 -7.50 -1.99 -13.92
N SER A 177 -8.38 -0.99 -13.71
CA SER A 177 -8.34 0.30 -14.40
C SER A 177 -8.80 1.44 -13.49
N VAL A 178 -8.29 2.64 -13.77
CA VAL A 178 -8.66 3.92 -13.14
C VAL A 178 -9.28 4.91 -14.14
N ASP A 179 -9.46 4.49 -15.39
CA ASP A 179 -9.95 5.35 -16.48
C ASP A 179 -11.49 5.43 -16.50
N ALA A 180 -12.15 4.49 -15.84
CA ALA A 180 -13.60 4.37 -15.72
C ALA A 180 -14.05 4.46 -14.25
N ASP A 181 -15.36 4.38 -14.00
CA ASP A 181 -15.87 4.27 -12.64
C ASP A 181 -15.41 2.96 -11.98
N GLY A 182 -15.11 3.03 -10.68
CA GLY A 182 -14.78 1.87 -9.88
C GLY A 182 -16.01 1.00 -9.52
N PRO A 183 -15.80 -0.09 -8.77
CA PRO A 183 -16.86 -1.09 -8.53
C PRO A 183 -17.92 -0.64 -7.52
N PHE A 184 -17.76 0.52 -6.87
CA PHE A 184 -18.70 0.99 -5.84
C PHE A 184 -19.77 1.89 -6.46
N ALA A 185 -21.04 1.51 -6.29
CA ALA A 185 -22.14 2.44 -6.52
C ALA A 185 -22.02 3.63 -5.55
N THR A 186 -22.30 4.84 -6.03
CA THR A 186 -22.10 6.07 -5.25
C THR A 186 -23.42 6.77 -4.89
N THR A 187 -23.39 7.48 -3.77
CA THR A 187 -24.44 8.39 -3.34
C THR A 187 -23.83 9.73 -2.94
N ALA A 188 -24.61 10.80 -3.10
CA ALA A 188 -24.23 12.16 -2.73
C ALA A 188 -25.20 12.69 -1.69
N THR A 189 -24.68 13.20 -0.57
CA THR A 189 -25.44 13.94 0.43
C THR A 189 -25.02 15.40 0.35
N THR A 190 -25.96 16.28 0.05
CA THR A 190 -25.75 17.73 -0.03
C THR A 190 -26.13 18.40 1.30
N SER A 191 -25.73 19.66 1.48
CA SER A 191 -26.00 20.44 2.70
C SER A 191 -25.54 19.72 3.98
N THR A 192 -24.33 19.20 3.94
CA THR A 192 -23.73 18.36 5.00
C THR A 192 -22.34 18.88 5.39
N GLY A 193 -21.71 18.26 6.39
CA GLY A 193 -20.41 18.71 6.90
C GLY A 193 -20.50 19.87 7.90
N PRO A 194 -19.33 20.49 8.20
CA PRO A 194 -19.27 21.72 8.99
C PRO A 194 -20.25 22.77 8.45
N GLY A 195 -21.09 23.31 9.34
CA GLY A 195 -22.06 24.35 8.96
C GLY A 195 -23.11 23.95 7.93
N ARG A 196 -23.19 22.67 7.50
CA ARG A 196 -24.05 22.19 6.41
C ARG A 196 -23.76 22.83 5.04
N ASN A 197 -22.51 23.24 4.81
CA ASN A 197 -22.13 23.96 3.58
C ASN A 197 -21.61 23.04 2.46
N GLY A 198 -21.25 21.80 2.77
CA GLY A 198 -20.56 20.90 1.86
C GLY A 198 -21.41 19.79 1.29
N TRP A 199 -20.76 18.98 0.46
CA TRP A 199 -21.25 17.73 -0.09
C TRP A 199 -20.35 16.60 0.40
N VAL A 200 -20.96 15.45 0.70
CA VAL A 200 -20.23 14.18 0.83
C VAL A 200 -20.69 13.24 -0.27
N VAL A 201 -19.77 12.83 -1.14
CA VAL A 201 -19.98 11.82 -2.18
C VAL A 201 -19.18 10.58 -1.79
N ARG A 202 -19.83 9.42 -1.75
CA ARG A 202 -19.25 8.21 -1.16
C ARG A 202 -19.86 6.94 -1.74
N PRO A 203 -19.26 5.76 -1.52
CA PRO A 203 -19.95 4.49 -1.70
C PRO A 203 -21.30 4.46 -0.99
N THR A 204 -22.33 3.96 -1.68
CA THR A 204 -23.68 3.84 -1.15
C THR A 204 -23.69 2.98 0.11
N THR A 205 -23.04 1.82 0.04
CA THR A 205 -22.84 0.90 1.17
C THR A 205 -21.44 1.10 1.74
N LEU A 206 -21.36 1.78 2.89
CA LEU A 206 -20.12 1.90 3.66
C LEU A 206 -19.98 0.72 4.62
N GLY A 207 -18.76 0.27 4.92
CA GLY A 207 -18.55 -0.75 5.95
C GLY A 207 -18.78 -2.19 5.50
N ALA A 208 -19.06 -2.42 4.21
CA ALA A 208 -19.33 -3.77 3.71
C ALA A 208 -18.14 -4.69 4.00
N ASN A 209 -18.38 -5.85 4.61
CA ASN A 209 -17.34 -6.78 5.04
C ASN A 209 -16.28 -6.14 5.97
N GLY A 210 -16.69 -5.14 6.74
CA GLY A 210 -15.81 -4.37 7.59
C GLY A 210 -14.98 -3.33 6.85
N LEU A 211 -15.19 -3.07 5.55
CA LEU A 211 -14.42 -2.10 4.76
C LEU A 211 -14.44 -0.69 5.38
N LYS A 212 -13.28 -0.08 5.56
CA LYS A 212 -13.16 1.33 5.94
C LYS A 212 -12.64 2.09 4.75
N HIS A 213 -13.20 3.27 4.59
CA HIS A 213 -13.01 4.04 3.38
C HIS A 213 -12.01 5.16 3.67
N PRO A 214 -10.93 5.26 2.89
CA PRO A 214 -10.05 6.42 2.92
C PRO A 214 -10.81 7.69 2.53
N VAL A 215 -10.31 8.84 2.98
CA VAL A 215 -10.95 10.14 2.77
C VAL A 215 -10.17 10.96 1.75
N PHE A 216 -10.89 11.61 0.86
CA PHE A 216 -10.35 12.64 -0.01
C PHE A 216 -11.13 13.95 0.16
N ILE A 217 -10.42 15.03 0.52
CA ILE A 217 -11.00 16.37 0.60
C ILE A 217 -10.71 17.10 -0.70
N TRP A 218 -11.75 17.53 -1.41
CA TRP A 218 -11.62 18.23 -2.69
C TRP A 218 -12.03 19.70 -2.58
N GLY A 219 -11.15 20.60 -3.03
CA GLY A 219 -11.41 22.03 -3.17
C GLY A 219 -11.79 22.40 -4.61
N PRO A 220 -13.02 22.87 -4.88
CA PRO A 220 -13.42 23.46 -6.16
C PRO A 220 -12.64 24.73 -6.54
N GLY A 221 -12.63 25.04 -7.83
CA GLY A 221 -12.08 26.28 -8.39
C GLY A 221 -12.83 27.55 -8.00
N ALA A 222 -12.28 28.71 -8.37
CA ALA A 222 -12.90 29.99 -8.05
C ALA A 222 -14.28 30.15 -8.70
N GLY A 223 -15.25 30.69 -7.94
CA GLY A 223 -16.61 30.90 -8.42
C GLY A 223 -17.46 29.63 -8.58
N THR A 224 -16.94 28.48 -8.17
CA THR A 224 -17.63 27.17 -8.26
C THR A 224 -17.81 26.54 -6.89
N GLY A 225 -18.68 25.54 -6.80
CA GLY A 225 -18.90 24.71 -5.63
C GLY A 225 -18.81 23.22 -5.98
N PRO A 226 -19.23 22.33 -5.07
CA PRO A 226 -19.19 20.89 -5.30
C PRO A 226 -20.03 20.43 -6.50
N ALA A 227 -21.11 21.14 -6.82
CA ALA A 227 -22.05 20.79 -7.89
C ALA A 227 -21.38 20.73 -9.27
N GLU A 228 -20.50 21.69 -9.59
CA GLU A 228 -19.75 21.73 -10.85
C GLU A 228 -18.74 20.57 -10.98
N TYR A 229 -18.44 19.88 -9.87
CA TYR A 229 -17.53 18.74 -9.82
C TYR A 229 -18.25 17.42 -9.56
N ASP A 230 -19.59 17.35 -9.62
CA ASP A 230 -20.33 16.13 -9.23
C ASP A 230 -19.81 14.87 -9.94
N PHE A 231 -19.57 14.93 -11.25
CA PHE A 231 -18.95 13.82 -12.00
C PHE A 231 -17.56 13.43 -11.45
N HIS A 232 -16.73 14.42 -11.15
CA HIS A 232 -15.38 14.22 -10.62
C HIS A 232 -15.41 13.57 -9.22
N LEU A 233 -16.25 14.11 -8.34
CA LEU A 233 -16.44 13.59 -6.97
C LEU A 233 -16.99 12.17 -7.00
N ARG A 234 -17.96 11.88 -7.87
CA ARG A 234 -18.53 10.53 -8.05
C ARG A 234 -17.55 9.55 -8.61
N ARG A 235 -16.70 9.94 -9.57
CA ARG A 235 -15.64 9.07 -10.09
C ARG A 235 -14.70 8.65 -8.97
N ILE A 236 -14.23 9.58 -8.14
CA ILE A 236 -13.33 9.23 -7.04
C ILE A 236 -14.05 8.36 -6.01
N ALA A 237 -15.29 8.70 -5.66
CA ALA A 237 -16.09 7.90 -4.72
C ALA A 237 -16.41 6.49 -5.23
N SER A 238 -16.57 6.28 -6.55
CA SER A 238 -16.83 4.95 -7.13
C SER A 238 -15.62 4.02 -7.01
N HIS A 239 -14.44 4.59 -6.78
CA HIS A 239 -13.26 3.86 -6.39
C HIS A 239 -13.18 3.55 -4.89
N GLY A 240 -14.20 3.86 -4.08
CA GLY A 240 -14.27 3.45 -2.68
C GLY A 240 -13.87 4.53 -1.68
N PHE A 241 -13.53 5.74 -2.13
CA PHE A 241 -13.18 6.86 -1.24
C PHE A 241 -14.44 7.56 -0.71
N ILE A 242 -14.39 8.06 0.53
CA ILE A 242 -15.34 9.07 1.01
C ILE A 242 -14.78 10.43 0.59
N VAL A 243 -15.50 11.14 -0.28
CA VAL A 243 -15.08 12.42 -0.82
C VAL A 243 -15.90 13.54 -0.21
N TYR A 244 -15.24 14.51 0.42
CA TYR A 244 -15.86 15.74 0.90
C TYR A 244 -15.50 16.90 -0.04
N SER A 245 -16.44 17.79 -0.30
CA SER A 245 -16.19 19.02 -1.06
C SER A 245 -17.07 20.16 -0.55
N GLU A 246 -16.48 21.35 -0.43
CA GLU A 246 -17.15 22.63 -0.09
C GLU A 246 -16.47 23.74 -0.91
N THR A 247 -17.17 24.86 -1.15
CA THR A 247 -16.57 26.02 -1.82
C THR A 247 -15.27 26.47 -1.17
N SER A 248 -14.18 26.53 -1.95
CA SER A 248 -12.84 26.83 -1.45
C SER A 248 -12.66 28.28 -0.99
N THR A 249 -11.98 28.48 0.14
CA THR A 249 -11.67 29.82 0.72
C THR A 249 -10.23 30.27 0.52
N SER A 250 -9.43 29.54 -0.26
CA SER A 250 -7.96 29.69 -0.42
C SER A 250 -7.14 29.43 0.86
N SER A 251 -7.73 29.61 2.05
CA SER A 251 -7.09 29.31 3.34
C SER A 251 -7.06 27.80 3.64
N GLY A 252 -7.95 27.03 3.02
CA GLY A 252 -8.15 25.61 3.31
C GLY A 252 -8.75 25.34 4.70
N SER A 253 -9.20 26.36 5.43
CA SER A 253 -9.86 26.18 6.73
C SER A 253 -11.11 25.31 6.66
N GLU A 254 -11.86 25.40 5.56
CA GLU A 254 -12.97 24.51 5.22
C GLU A 254 -12.52 23.05 5.08
N MET A 255 -11.36 22.82 4.47
CA MET A 255 -10.81 21.49 4.26
C MET A 255 -10.39 20.86 5.60
N LYS A 256 -9.73 21.62 6.48
CA LYS A 256 -9.38 21.15 7.83
C LYS A 256 -10.62 20.86 8.68
N SER A 257 -11.60 21.75 8.64
CA SER A 257 -12.87 21.59 9.35
C SER A 257 -13.61 20.34 8.87
N ALA A 258 -13.54 20.03 7.58
CA ALA A 258 -14.11 18.81 7.01
C ALA A 258 -13.42 17.54 7.52
N ILE A 259 -12.09 17.56 7.64
CA ILE A 259 -11.33 16.44 8.23
C ILE A 259 -11.74 16.24 9.70
N ASP A 260 -11.80 17.31 10.50
CA ASP A 260 -12.25 17.26 11.90
C ASP A 260 -13.65 16.67 12.01
N TRP A 261 -14.58 17.15 11.17
CA TRP A 261 -15.96 16.70 11.16
C TRP A 261 -16.08 15.23 10.76
N LEU A 262 -15.41 14.78 9.71
CA LEU A 262 -15.44 13.36 9.29
C LEU A 262 -14.87 12.42 10.36
N ILE A 263 -13.80 12.82 11.05
CA ILE A 263 -13.23 12.04 12.17
C ILE A 263 -14.23 11.98 13.34
N ALA A 264 -14.86 13.11 13.69
CA ALA A 264 -15.88 13.14 14.74
C ALA A 264 -17.10 12.27 14.37
N GLU A 265 -17.54 12.33 13.11
CA GLU A 265 -18.60 11.48 12.58
C GLU A 265 -18.24 10.00 12.61
N ASN A 266 -16.97 9.64 12.41
CA ASN A 266 -16.49 8.26 12.55
C ASN A 266 -16.60 7.74 13.99
N GLY A 267 -16.50 8.63 14.99
CA GLY A 267 -16.61 8.30 16.41
C GLY A 267 -18.02 8.32 16.98
N ARG A 268 -19.02 8.83 16.24
CA ARG A 268 -20.38 9.04 16.73
C ARG A 268 -21.31 7.85 16.41
N PRO A 269 -21.82 7.07 17.39
CA PRO A 269 -22.60 5.85 17.12
C PRO A 269 -23.82 6.01 16.22
N ALA A 270 -24.47 7.18 16.27
CA ALA A 270 -25.63 7.50 15.43
C ALA A 270 -25.27 8.00 14.02
N SER A 271 -23.98 8.13 13.70
CA SER A 271 -23.52 8.58 12.40
C SER A 271 -23.56 7.46 11.37
N PRO A 272 -23.94 7.74 10.11
CA PRO A 272 -23.79 6.77 9.02
C PRO A 272 -22.33 6.39 8.77
N TYR A 273 -21.37 7.19 9.24
CA TYR A 273 -19.92 6.99 9.12
C TYR A 273 -19.30 6.25 10.31
N TYR A 274 -20.07 5.94 11.36
CA TYR A 274 -19.55 5.35 12.59
C TYR A 274 -18.69 4.11 12.31
N GLN A 275 -17.40 4.17 12.65
CA GLN A 275 -16.40 3.12 12.44
C GLN A 275 -16.21 2.69 10.97
N LYS A 276 -16.54 3.53 9.99
CA LYS A 276 -16.44 3.21 8.54
C LYS A 276 -15.44 4.08 7.78
N ILE A 277 -14.82 5.05 8.44
CA ILE A 277 -13.74 5.86 7.85
C ILE A 277 -12.40 5.31 8.31
N ASP A 278 -11.47 5.15 7.37
CA ASP A 278 -10.05 4.95 7.70
C ASP A 278 -9.42 6.32 7.97
N THR A 279 -9.33 6.68 9.23
CA THR A 279 -8.79 7.99 9.66
C THR A 279 -7.28 8.10 9.54
N THR A 280 -6.59 7.02 9.14
CA THR A 280 -5.14 7.04 8.89
C THR A 280 -4.81 7.29 7.40
N ARG A 281 -5.82 7.25 6.53
CA ARG A 281 -5.69 7.40 5.07
C ARG A 281 -6.51 8.60 4.60
N ILE A 282 -5.94 9.80 4.72
CA ILE A 282 -6.62 11.05 4.36
C ILE A 282 -5.75 11.82 3.36
N ALA A 283 -6.34 12.26 2.27
CA ALA A 283 -5.68 13.12 1.28
C ALA A 283 -6.51 14.39 1.05
N ALA A 284 -5.84 15.44 0.58
CA ALA A 284 -6.47 16.67 0.15
C ALA A 284 -6.04 17.01 -1.27
N GLY A 285 -6.95 17.58 -2.05
CA GLY A 285 -6.62 18.09 -3.37
C GLY A 285 -7.59 19.15 -3.83
N GLY A 286 -7.24 19.83 -4.91
CA GLY A 286 -8.14 20.84 -5.44
C GLY A 286 -7.73 21.39 -6.78
N HIS A 287 -8.69 22.05 -7.42
CA HIS A 287 -8.53 22.71 -8.71
C HIS A 287 -8.38 24.22 -8.52
N SER A 288 -7.39 24.83 -9.18
CA SER A 288 -7.22 26.29 -9.21
C SER A 288 -7.18 26.88 -7.80
N ARG A 289 -8.14 27.71 -7.39
CA ARG A 289 -8.26 28.21 -6.01
C ARG A 289 -8.28 27.11 -4.94
N GLY A 290 -8.88 25.96 -5.22
CA GLY A 290 -8.85 24.81 -4.33
C GLY A 290 -7.43 24.27 -4.11
N SER A 291 -6.56 24.31 -5.13
CA SER A 291 -5.15 23.93 -4.98
C SER A 291 -4.40 24.87 -4.03
N VAL A 292 -4.74 26.17 -4.01
CA VAL A 292 -4.19 27.13 -3.04
C VAL A 292 -4.59 26.74 -1.61
N GLY A 293 -5.85 26.40 -1.39
CA GLY A 293 -6.34 25.86 -0.12
C GLY A 293 -5.62 24.58 0.29
N THR A 294 -5.42 23.65 -0.66
CA THR A 294 -4.67 22.41 -0.42
C THR A 294 -3.23 22.70 0.02
N PHE A 295 -2.53 23.67 -0.61
CA PHE A 295 -1.18 24.05 -0.18
C PHE A 295 -1.18 24.67 1.21
N ALA A 296 -2.19 25.48 1.55
CA ALA A 296 -2.30 26.11 2.85
C ALA A 296 -2.41 25.07 4.00
N ILE A 297 -2.98 23.88 3.71
CA ILE A 297 -3.15 22.80 4.69
C ILE A 297 -2.18 21.63 4.53
N ALA A 298 -1.26 21.69 3.57
CA ALA A 298 -0.37 20.57 3.24
C ALA A 298 0.59 20.13 4.36
N SER A 299 0.69 20.93 5.42
CA SER A 299 1.44 20.63 6.64
C SER A 299 0.62 19.92 7.71
N ASP A 300 -0.68 19.73 7.50
CA ASP A 300 -1.54 19.01 8.42
C ASP A 300 -1.06 17.55 8.54
N PRO A 301 -0.67 17.09 9.74
CA PRO A 301 -0.02 15.79 9.92
C PRO A 301 -0.94 14.60 9.63
N ARG A 302 -2.24 14.82 9.46
CA ARG A 302 -3.22 13.78 9.14
C ARG A 302 -3.25 13.43 7.66
N LEU A 303 -2.71 14.30 6.80
CA LEU A 303 -2.67 14.04 5.37
C LEU A 303 -1.56 13.03 5.05
N SER A 304 -1.86 12.08 4.16
CA SER A 304 -0.92 11.12 3.60
C SER A 304 -0.33 11.61 2.27
N THR A 305 -1.03 12.48 1.55
CA THR A 305 -0.59 13.08 0.29
C THR A 305 -1.46 14.28 -0.09
N THR A 306 -0.98 15.12 -1.01
CA THR A 306 -1.77 16.19 -1.63
C THR A 306 -1.78 16.17 -3.16
N ILE A 307 -2.86 16.69 -3.75
CA ILE A 307 -3.04 16.74 -5.21
C ILE A 307 -3.42 18.16 -5.66
N HIS A 308 -2.65 18.73 -6.57
CA HIS A 308 -2.81 20.12 -7.02
C HIS A 308 -3.08 20.15 -8.51
N VAL A 309 -4.27 20.61 -8.90
CA VAL A 309 -4.72 20.56 -10.31
C VAL A 309 -4.91 21.96 -10.85
N ALA A 310 -4.35 22.24 -12.04
CA ALA A 310 -4.38 23.53 -12.74
C ALA A 310 -4.36 24.68 -11.74
N GLY A 311 -3.36 24.64 -10.87
CA GLY A 311 -3.29 25.44 -9.66
C GLY A 311 -1.87 25.84 -9.36
N GLY A 312 -1.61 26.14 -8.10
CA GLY A 312 -0.32 26.65 -7.67
C GLY A 312 -0.49 27.81 -6.72
N SER A 313 0.48 27.98 -5.83
CA SER A 313 0.53 29.16 -4.99
C SER A 313 0.80 30.39 -5.85
N PHE A 314 0.17 31.53 -5.53
CA PHE A 314 0.36 32.75 -6.32
C PHE A 314 1.75 33.37 -6.12
N ASP A 315 2.37 33.13 -4.98
CA ASP A 315 3.69 33.63 -4.57
C ASP A 315 4.84 32.62 -4.78
N GLY A 316 4.53 31.38 -5.18
CA GLY A 316 5.50 30.31 -5.37
C GLY A 316 5.98 29.66 -4.08
N GLN A 317 5.34 29.95 -2.96
CA GLN A 317 5.77 29.47 -1.63
C GLN A 317 4.89 28.35 -1.09
N GLY A 318 3.80 27.97 -1.77
CA GLY A 318 2.87 26.94 -1.29
C GLY A 318 3.54 25.60 -1.03
N SER A 319 4.51 25.22 -1.86
CA SER A 319 5.24 23.95 -1.70
C SER A 319 6.05 23.86 -0.39
N ARG A 320 6.34 25.00 0.28
CA ARG A 320 7.01 25.00 1.61
C ARG A 320 6.16 24.34 2.70
N ASN A 321 4.84 24.28 2.52
CA ASN A 321 3.95 23.62 3.47
C ASN A 321 3.90 22.11 3.28
N LEU A 322 4.38 21.56 2.17
CA LEU A 322 4.33 20.12 1.94
C LEU A 322 5.17 19.37 2.98
N ARG A 323 4.60 18.29 3.52
CA ARG A 323 5.30 17.33 4.39
C ARG A 323 5.28 15.91 3.85
N GLN A 324 4.40 15.65 2.89
CA GLN A 324 4.15 14.34 2.30
C GLN A 324 4.32 14.38 0.77
N PRO A 325 4.33 13.23 0.09
CA PRO A 325 4.33 13.19 -1.37
C PRO A 325 3.20 14.00 -1.97
N ALA A 326 3.45 14.66 -3.09
CA ALA A 326 2.45 15.48 -3.79
C ALA A 326 2.41 15.21 -5.31
N ALA A 327 1.23 15.32 -5.90
CA ALA A 327 1.05 15.25 -7.35
C ALA A 327 0.50 16.57 -7.90
N TYR A 328 1.15 17.10 -8.94
CA TYR A 328 0.74 18.31 -9.63
C TYR A 328 0.30 17.96 -11.06
N PHE A 329 -0.94 18.28 -11.41
CA PHE A 329 -1.51 18.05 -12.74
C PHE A 329 -1.92 19.37 -13.37
N CYS A 330 -1.26 19.80 -14.44
CA CYS A 330 -1.49 21.11 -15.05
C CYS A 330 -1.73 20.96 -16.55
N GLY A 331 -2.25 21.99 -17.22
CA GLY A 331 -2.65 21.91 -18.63
C GLY A 331 -1.68 22.61 -19.57
N SER A 332 -1.40 22.03 -20.74
CA SER A 332 -0.53 22.70 -21.73
C SER A 332 -1.17 23.98 -22.31
N GLU A 333 -2.50 24.06 -22.32
CA GLU A 333 -3.27 25.21 -22.81
C GLU A 333 -3.75 26.12 -21.66
N ASP A 334 -3.37 25.80 -20.41
CA ASP A 334 -3.65 26.64 -19.25
C ASP A 334 -2.60 27.76 -19.11
N THR A 335 -2.99 28.96 -19.53
CA THR A 335 -2.17 30.18 -19.38
C THR A 335 -2.31 30.86 -18.01
N THR A 336 -3.21 30.37 -17.15
CA THR A 336 -3.52 30.96 -15.84
C THR A 336 -2.66 30.35 -14.74
N ALA A 337 -2.60 29.02 -14.64
CA ALA A 337 -2.02 28.34 -13.49
C ALA A 337 -0.80 27.46 -13.79
N THR A 338 -0.61 26.99 -15.03
CA THR A 338 0.58 26.18 -15.38
C THR A 338 1.91 26.88 -15.08
N PRO A 339 2.08 28.20 -15.27
CA PRO A 339 3.28 28.90 -14.81
C PRO A 339 3.50 28.77 -13.30
N ASN A 340 2.44 28.85 -12.49
CA ASN A 340 2.51 28.67 -11.04
C ASN A 340 2.90 27.23 -10.68
N CYS A 341 2.27 26.22 -11.31
CA CYS A 341 2.63 24.82 -11.13
C CYS A 341 4.14 24.57 -11.35
N ARG A 342 4.70 25.10 -12.45
CA ARG A 342 6.12 24.90 -12.78
C ARG A 342 7.03 25.52 -11.73
N ARG A 343 6.67 26.72 -11.25
CA ARG A 343 7.39 27.40 -10.17
C ARG A 343 7.32 26.60 -8.86
N ASP A 344 6.13 26.16 -8.46
CA ASP A 344 5.94 25.36 -7.25
C ASP A 344 6.68 24.03 -7.32
N TYR A 345 6.62 23.33 -8.46
CA TYR A 345 7.38 22.09 -8.70
C TYR A 345 8.87 22.33 -8.53
N THR A 346 9.40 23.39 -9.15
CA THR A 346 10.82 23.75 -9.03
C THR A 346 11.20 23.95 -7.56
N ALA A 347 10.36 24.65 -6.78
CA ALA A 347 10.60 24.91 -5.35
C ALA A 347 10.35 23.71 -4.41
N THR A 348 9.68 22.65 -4.87
CA THR A 348 9.28 21.52 -4.02
C THR A 348 10.48 20.67 -3.58
N THR A 349 10.56 20.36 -2.28
CA THR A 349 11.62 19.56 -1.66
C THR A 349 11.17 18.20 -1.13
N THR A 350 9.86 17.94 -1.05
CA THR A 350 9.28 16.62 -0.76
C THR A 350 9.20 15.76 -2.03
N PRO A 351 8.96 14.43 -1.92
CA PRO A 351 8.65 13.61 -3.07
C PRO A 351 7.52 14.23 -3.91
N VAL A 352 7.75 14.41 -5.19
CA VAL A 352 6.78 15.09 -6.05
C VAL A 352 6.74 14.50 -7.45
N PHE A 353 5.52 14.36 -7.95
CA PHE A 353 5.22 14.08 -9.34
C PHE A 353 4.57 15.32 -9.96
N PHE A 354 5.01 15.71 -11.15
CA PHE A 354 4.49 16.85 -11.89
C PHE A 354 4.20 16.44 -13.33
N SER A 355 3.00 16.77 -13.81
CA SER A 355 2.61 16.50 -15.19
C SER A 355 1.93 17.70 -15.82
N VAL A 356 2.30 17.98 -17.06
CA VAL A 356 1.57 18.87 -17.96
C VAL A 356 0.83 18.03 -18.98
N ILE A 357 -0.50 18.08 -18.94
CA ILE A 357 -1.39 17.31 -19.80
C ILE A 357 -1.59 18.07 -21.11
N THR A 358 -1.16 17.45 -22.21
CA THR A 358 -1.31 17.99 -23.56
C THR A 358 -2.79 18.18 -23.91
N GLY A 359 -3.15 19.37 -24.38
CA GLY A 359 -4.51 19.76 -24.77
C GLY A 359 -5.44 20.12 -23.60
N ALA A 360 -4.97 20.02 -22.36
CA ALA A 360 -5.76 20.45 -21.21
C ALA A 360 -5.68 21.97 -21.03
N THR A 361 -6.85 22.59 -20.88
CA THR A 361 -7.06 24.00 -20.53
C THR A 361 -7.19 24.16 -19.01
N HIS A 362 -7.26 25.41 -18.52
CA HIS A 362 -7.51 25.66 -17.10
C HIS A 362 -8.79 24.96 -16.61
N ILE A 363 -9.87 25.05 -17.40
CA ILE A 363 -11.19 24.56 -16.97
C ILE A 363 -11.29 23.03 -16.98
N ASN A 364 -10.78 22.37 -18.03
CA ASN A 364 -10.94 20.92 -18.18
C ASN A 364 -9.83 20.10 -17.49
N ALA A 365 -8.76 20.72 -16.98
CA ALA A 365 -7.63 20.02 -16.38
C ALA A 365 -8.04 19.04 -15.26
N ALA A 366 -9.00 19.40 -14.41
CA ALA A 366 -9.51 18.51 -13.37
C ALA A 366 -10.23 17.27 -13.92
N ARG A 367 -10.83 17.37 -15.10
CA ARG A 367 -11.43 16.23 -15.79
C ARG A 367 -10.35 15.37 -16.46
N GLU A 368 -9.39 16.01 -17.12
CA GLU A 368 -8.30 15.33 -17.82
C GLU A 368 -7.34 14.59 -16.88
N ALA A 369 -7.11 15.16 -15.69
CA ALA A 369 -6.25 14.61 -14.65
C ALA A 369 -6.88 13.43 -13.90
N LEU A 370 -8.20 13.21 -14.02
CA LEU A 370 -8.98 12.33 -13.15
C LEU A 370 -8.44 10.89 -13.05
N PRO A 371 -8.00 10.21 -14.14
CA PRO A 371 -7.37 8.90 -14.01
C PRO A 371 -6.08 8.92 -13.19
N GLY A 372 -5.26 9.96 -13.36
CA GLY A 372 -4.04 10.18 -12.58
C GLY A 372 -4.34 10.47 -11.11
N ILE A 373 -5.38 11.25 -10.82
CA ILE A 373 -5.85 11.53 -9.45
C ILE A 373 -6.27 10.24 -8.76
N VAL A 374 -7.12 9.44 -9.43
CA VAL A 374 -7.59 8.16 -8.87
C VAL A 374 -6.42 7.21 -8.65
N ALA A 375 -5.53 7.04 -9.63
CA ALA A 375 -4.36 6.17 -9.47
C ALA A 375 -3.42 6.62 -8.35
N TRP A 376 -3.24 7.93 -8.17
CA TRP A 376 -2.42 8.49 -7.11
C TRP A 376 -3.03 8.22 -5.72
N LEU A 377 -4.34 8.46 -5.57
CA LEU A 377 -5.06 8.13 -4.34
C LEU A 377 -5.03 6.62 -4.07
N ARG A 378 -5.20 5.80 -5.09
CA ARG A 378 -5.13 4.33 -4.97
C ARG A 378 -3.76 3.87 -4.49
N TRP A 379 -2.70 4.43 -5.05
CA TRP A 379 -1.33 4.15 -4.61
C TRP A 379 -1.12 4.55 -3.15
N HIS A 380 -1.37 5.81 -2.80
CA HIS A 380 -1.01 6.32 -1.47
C HIS A 380 -1.98 5.95 -0.36
N LEU A 381 -3.27 5.73 -0.67
CA LEU A 381 -4.32 5.53 0.33
C LEU A 381 -4.99 4.16 0.25
N ALA A 382 -4.78 3.37 -0.81
CA ALA A 382 -5.42 2.07 -0.99
C ALA A 382 -4.44 0.90 -1.20
N ASP A 383 -3.17 1.07 -0.81
CA ASP A 383 -2.12 0.03 -0.86
C ASP A 383 -1.88 -0.59 -2.24
N GLU A 384 -2.19 0.14 -3.32
CA GLU A 384 -1.89 -0.27 -4.70
C GLU A 384 -0.48 0.18 -5.08
N ASP A 385 0.54 -0.34 -4.40
CA ASP A 385 1.97 0.00 -4.58
C ASP A 385 2.50 -0.29 -5.99
N ASP A 386 1.89 -1.24 -6.70
CA ASP A 386 2.17 -1.52 -8.10
C ASP A 386 1.94 -0.29 -9.00
N ARG A 387 1.03 0.61 -8.61
CA ARG A 387 0.78 1.87 -9.33
C ARG A 387 1.93 2.85 -9.27
N ARG A 388 2.88 2.70 -8.36
CA ARG A 388 4.12 3.51 -8.33
C ARG A 388 4.80 3.57 -9.70
N ALA A 389 4.83 2.45 -10.42
CA ALA A 389 5.44 2.36 -11.74
C ALA A 389 4.72 3.22 -12.80
N SER A 390 3.42 3.50 -12.62
CA SER A 390 2.65 4.35 -13.52
C SER A 390 3.10 5.82 -13.48
N PHE A 391 3.70 6.25 -12.38
CA PHE A 391 4.13 7.64 -12.15
C PHE A 391 5.65 7.82 -12.24
N LEU A 392 6.43 6.84 -11.79
CA LEU A 392 7.88 7.02 -11.58
C LEU A 392 8.77 6.35 -12.62
N THR A 393 8.23 5.45 -13.44
CA THR A 393 9.01 4.71 -14.43
C THR A 393 8.84 5.35 -15.82
N PRO A 394 9.92 5.53 -16.60
CA PRO A 394 9.80 5.90 -18.01
C PRO A 394 8.89 4.92 -18.77
N GLY A 395 7.91 5.46 -19.49
CA GLY A 395 6.89 4.66 -20.18
C GLY A 395 5.71 4.20 -19.30
N GLY A 396 5.67 4.59 -18.02
CA GLY A 396 4.49 4.41 -17.17
C GLY A 396 3.26 5.15 -17.71
N ALA A 397 2.07 4.73 -17.29
CA ALA A 397 0.79 5.22 -17.82
C ALA A 397 0.63 6.75 -17.75
N PHE A 398 1.24 7.40 -16.75
CA PHE A 398 1.20 8.85 -16.55
C PHE A 398 2.53 9.53 -16.89
N THR A 399 3.44 8.87 -17.61
CA THR A 399 4.70 9.45 -18.09
C THR A 399 4.84 9.34 -19.62
N THR A 400 3.75 9.08 -20.33
CA THR A 400 3.72 8.88 -21.78
C THR A 400 2.43 9.41 -22.40
N GLY A 401 2.34 9.41 -23.72
CA GLY A 401 1.16 9.88 -24.45
C GLY A 401 0.85 11.35 -24.18
N LYS A 402 -0.33 11.66 -23.64
CA LYS A 402 -0.73 13.05 -23.31
C LYS A 402 -0.04 13.61 -22.07
N TRP A 403 0.67 12.79 -21.30
CA TRP A 403 1.27 13.18 -20.02
C TRP A 403 2.74 13.56 -20.22
N VAL A 404 3.04 14.85 -20.16
CA VAL A 404 4.43 15.35 -20.15
C VAL A 404 4.87 15.51 -18.71
N SER A 405 5.55 14.50 -18.18
CA SER A 405 5.75 14.34 -16.74
C SER A 405 7.20 14.39 -16.29
N GLN A 406 7.39 14.83 -15.06
CA GLN A 406 8.67 14.91 -14.33
C GLN A 406 8.43 14.48 -12.88
N GLN A 407 9.47 13.97 -12.24
CA GLN A 407 9.42 13.57 -10.82
C GLN A 407 10.77 13.84 -10.14
N LYS A 408 10.75 14.07 -8.83
CA LYS A 408 11.97 14.21 -8.01
C LYS A 408 11.71 13.92 -6.53
N ASN A 409 12.80 13.75 -5.78
CA ASN A 409 12.85 13.62 -4.32
C ASN A 409 12.14 12.36 -3.75
N TRP A 410 12.07 11.26 -4.51
CA TRP A 410 11.42 10.00 -4.12
C TRP A 410 12.31 9.02 -3.36
#